data_AF-A0A7C0YSE6-F1
#
_entry.id   AF-A0A7C0YSE6-F1
#
_cell.length_a   1.000
_cell.length_b   1.000
_cell.length_c   1.000
_cell.angle_alpha   90.00
_cell.angle_beta   90.00
_cell.angle_gamma   90.00
#
_symmetry.space_group_name_H-M   'P 1'
#
loop_
_entity.id
_entity.type
_entity.pdbx_description
1 polymer ?
#
loop_
_entity_poly.entity_id
_entity_poly.type
_entity_poly.pdbx_seq_one_letter_code
_entity_poly.pdbx_strand_id
1 'polypeptide(L)'
;MKALLIVIACLLMFPYGISGNFGKEILSEISLEIEIPPGDYFYVHFNSSTLRLEKGNLSPLSKDLPIDAKVALTRVPRWLRLDLIRQLKEVENPNDYANLLMKVNEKYLDEIAFCIAHSPLGKVPSPEILLDNVKTLYLSDDLLSYANILDYKVNGERFSTISYKVLKNGKNLTVKIPPLIYYWFVVHPKITSGDVKRVYGKLWRDYLLFHNDIGYPLLIEKLSGIEYLWDYEAYYEPPHRTWKWCIENHPTAIEAVSYWVGKSVPENAYGSRPIQPNVIYHEHNGWCGELRIIAVAGLRSALVPAVGISAVGEDHVWREFYIDGWHENDNWWADGGGAVDKPDTYAYGWGRNLSALFAWKGDDSIYEVTSRYLHEGDMKKVTFVVLDQNMEPVDGARVMVIVKGPFDTTWYKNKLLELLQKVWEELPPLLKGRLMESIYKWIICMCNKLPNSTEWFKPCIWNYTDMRGECSFTLGVNRSYLFVIQRGILENPLLAKQNRFYYMEKPRKKTIPIIFFTHRQKLKKTDL
;
A
#
# COMPACT_ATOMS: atom_id res chain seq x y z
N MET A 1 -16.47 -27.96 -14.70
CA MET A 1 -16.00 -26.56 -14.79
C MET A 1 -16.40 -25.72 -13.58
N LYS A 2 -17.69 -25.42 -13.35
CA LYS A 2 -18.14 -24.72 -12.12
C LYS A 2 -17.75 -25.46 -10.83
N ALA A 3 -17.89 -26.78 -10.79
CA ALA A 3 -17.53 -27.59 -9.62
C ALA A 3 -16.03 -27.60 -9.29
N LEU A 4 -15.13 -27.50 -10.27
CA LEU A 4 -13.68 -27.51 -10.03
C LEU A 4 -13.19 -26.15 -9.50
N LEU A 5 -13.75 -25.05 -10.02
CA LEU A 5 -13.58 -23.69 -9.49
C LEU A 5 -14.17 -23.57 -8.07
N ILE A 6 -15.31 -24.20 -7.80
CA ILE A 6 -15.89 -24.28 -6.45
C ILE A 6 -15.01 -25.12 -5.52
N VAL A 7 -14.41 -26.22 -5.97
CA VAL A 7 -13.52 -27.05 -5.14
C VAL A 7 -12.19 -26.33 -4.83
N ILE A 8 -11.59 -25.63 -5.80
CA ILE A 8 -10.40 -24.79 -5.57
C ILE A 8 -10.76 -23.59 -4.65
N ALA A 9 -11.93 -22.99 -4.84
CA ALA A 9 -12.43 -21.94 -3.96
C ALA A 9 -12.77 -22.46 -2.55
N CYS A 10 -13.33 -23.65 -2.41
CA CYS A 10 -13.59 -24.28 -1.11
C CYS A 10 -12.29 -24.70 -0.40
N LEU A 11 -11.25 -25.12 -1.13
CA LEU A 11 -9.92 -25.41 -0.59
C LEU A 11 -9.15 -24.14 -0.19
N LEU A 12 -9.44 -22.99 -0.83
CA LEU A 12 -8.90 -21.68 -0.47
C LEU A 12 -9.76 -20.92 0.57
N MET A 13 -11.03 -21.28 0.73
CA MET A 13 -11.98 -20.61 1.62
C MET A 13 -12.34 -21.41 2.89
N PHE A 14 -12.01 -22.70 2.97
CA PHE A 14 -12.29 -23.52 4.15
C PHE A 14 -11.30 -24.67 4.29
N PRO A 15 -10.49 -24.63 5.36
CA PRO A 15 -10.27 -25.81 6.18
C PRO A 15 -10.79 -25.54 7.60
N TYR A 16 -11.38 -26.58 8.17
CA TYR A 16 -11.89 -26.65 9.53
C TYR A 16 -10.90 -26.10 10.57
N GLY A 17 -11.39 -25.23 11.46
CA GLY A 17 -10.75 -24.88 12.72
C GLY A 17 -11.67 -25.28 13.86
N ILE A 18 -11.23 -26.24 14.67
CA ILE A 18 -11.88 -26.61 15.93
C ILE A 18 -11.80 -25.38 16.85
N SER A 19 -12.95 -24.82 17.21
CA SER A 19 -13.02 -23.73 18.18
C SER A 19 -12.76 -24.29 19.59
N GLY A 20 -11.58 -23.97 20.12
CA GLY A 20 -11.32 -24.03 21.54
C GLY A 20 -12.24 -23.06 22.27
N ASN A 21 -12.97 -23.59 23.24
CA ASN A 21 -13.93 -22.89 24.06
C ASN A 21 -13.18 -22.05 25.11
N PHE A 22 -13.21 -20.72 25.00
CA PHE A 22 -12.82 -19.84 26.09
C PHE A 22 -14.04 -18.99 26.46
N GLY A 23 -14.60 -19.26 27.65
CA GLY A 23 -15.53 -18.32 28.27
C GLY A 23 -14.86 -16.95 28.36
N LYS A 24 -15.60 -15.88 28.08
CA LYS A 24 -15.13 -14.51 28.37
C LYS A 24 -15.13 -14.34 29.88
N GLU A 25 -14.00 -14.59 30.51
CA GLU A 25 -13.67 -14.01 31.80
C GLU A 25 -13.13 -12.60 31.55
N ILE A 26 -13.67 -11.59 32.23
CA ILE A 26 -13.04 -10.27 32.26
C ILE A 26 -11.78 -10.44 33.10
N LEU A 27 -10.63 -10.47 32.44
CA LEU A 27 -9.34 -10.67 33.09
C LEU A 27 -8.94 -9.43 33.91
N SER A 28 -9.28 -8.23 33.43
CA SER A 28 -9.03 -6.96 34.11
C SER A 28 -9.83 -5.83 33.44
N GLU A 29 -10.32 -4.87 34.22
CA GLU A 29 -11.07 -3.68 33.76
C GLU A 29 -10.52 -2.43 34.46
N ILE A 30 -10.50 -1.30 33.76
CA ILE A 30 -10.05 -0.02 34.31
C ILE A 30 -10.88 1.14 33.74
N SER A 31 -11.31 2.06 34.61
CA SER A 31 -11.96 3.32 34.24
C SER A 31 -11.15 4.48 34.81
N LEU A 32 -10.87 5.50 33.97
CA LEU A 32 -9.95 6.59 34.28
C LEU A 32 -10.44 7.90 33.68
N GLU A 33 -10.31 8.96 34.47
CA GLU A 33 -10.43 10.35 34.03
C GLU A 33 -9.09 11.02 34.32
N ILE A 34 -8.41 11.49 33.26
CA ILE A 34 -7.04 11.99 33.33
C ILE A 34 -6.89 13.22 32.44
N GLU A 35 -6.12 14.20 32.94
CA GLU A 35 -5.67 15.33 32.16
C GLU A 35 -4.24 15.03 31.68
N ILE A 36 -4.05 15.02 30.35
CA ILE A 36 -2.74 14.80 29.73
C ILE A 36 -2.25 16.15 29.20
N PRO A 37 -1.23 16.77 29.82
CA PRO A 37 -0.67 18.01 29.33
C PRO A 37 -0.13 17.88 27.90
N PRO A 38 -0.06 18.97 27.12
CA PRO A 38 0.55 18.96 25.80
C PRO A 38 1.98 18.37 25.82
N GLY A 39 2.18 17.28 25.09
CA GLY A 39 3.47 16.59 24.98
C GLY A 39 3.74 15.54 26.06
N ASP A 40 2.80 15.29 26.97
CA ASP A 40 2.88 14.23 27.96
C ASP A 40 2.15 12.96 27.49
N TYR A 41 2.38 11.84 28.16
CA TYR A 41 1.78 10.56 27.79
C TYR A 41 1.24 9.81 29.01
N PHE A 42 0.09 9.18 28.83
CA PHE A 42 -0.49 8.23 29.76
C PHE A 42 -0.70 6.89 29.06
N TYR A 43 -0.42 5.78 29.73
CA TYR A 43 -0.60 4.46 29.15
C TYR A 43 -1.48 3.57 30.02
N VAL A 44 -2.15 2.65 29.32
CA VAL A 44 -2.80 1.48 29.89
C VAL A 44 -2.15 0.28 29.22
N HIS A 45 -1.35 -0.50 29.97
CA HIS A 45 -0.68 -1.69 29.45
C HIS A 45 -1.38 -2.94 29.97
N PHE A 46 -1.72 -3.86 29.08
CA PHE A 46 -2.20 -5.18 29.47
C PHE A 46 -1.01 -6.13 29.62
N ASN A 47 -0.66 -6.49 30.86
CA ASN A 47 0.37 -7.48 31.14
C ASN A 47 -0.23 -8.88 30.98
N SER A 48 0.16 -9.57 29.92
CA SER A 48 -0.37 -10.90 29.56
C SER A 48 0.07 -12.01 30.52
N SER A 49 1.18 -11.81 31.26
CA SER A 49 1.69 -12.80 32.21
C SER A 49 0.96 -12.73 33.56
N THR A 50 0.56 -11.53 33.98
CA THR A 50 -0.17 -11.31 35.24
C THR A 50 -1.68 -11.10 35.04
N LEU A 51 -2.14 -11.01 33.79
CA LEU A 51 -3.54 -10.77 33.42
C LEU A 51 -4.12 -9.49 34.03
N ARG A 52 -3.29 -8.44 34.18
CA ARG A 52 -3.67 -7.17 34.83
C ARG A 52 -3.45 -5.97 33.90
N LEU A 53 -4.32 -4.98 34.02
CA LEU A 53 -4.11 -3.65 33.43
C LEU A 53 -3.22 -2.82 34.36
N GLU A 54 -2.02 -2.53 33.89
CA GLU A 54 -1.07 -1.64 34.56
C GLU A 54 -1.33 -0.21 34.11
N LYS A 55 -1.44 0.68 35.10
CA LYS A 55 -1.63 2.12 34.92
C LYS A 55 -0.49 2.88 35.58
N GLY A 56 -0.12 4.00 34.99
CA GLY A 56 0.80 4.91 35.64
C GLY A 56 1.37 5.93 34.68
N ASN A 57 2.13 6.85 35.27
CA ASN A 57 3.12 7.60 34.50
C ASN A 57 4.10 6.59 33.92
N LEU A 58 4.54 6.83 32.68
CA LEU A 58 5.50 5.97 32.02
C LEU A 58 6.70 5.68 32.92
N SER A 59 6.82 4.42 33.38
CA SER A 59 8.10 3.74 33.18
C SER A 59 8.49 4.07 31.74
N PRO A 60 9.65 4.70 31.46
CA PRO A 60 9.97 5.18 30.12
C PRO A 60 9.60 4.09 29.12
N LEU A 61 8.80 4.37 28.08
CA LEU A 61 8.43 3.33 27.11
C LEU A 61 9.67 2.64 26.54
N SER A 62 10.81 3.32 26.61
CA SER A 62 12.14 2.83 26.30
C SER A 62 12.80 1.97 27.38
N LYS A 63 12.20 1.67 28.54
CA LYS A 63 12.83 1.00 29.69
C LYS A 63 13.48 -0.32 29.29
N ASP A 64 12.78 -1.10 28.47
CA ASP A 64 13.24 -2.42 28.00
C ASP A 64 14.09 -2.33 26.73
N LEU A 65 14.28 -1.12 26.16
CA LEU A 65 15.18 -0.93 25.03
C LEU A 65 16.65 -1.00 25.48
N PRO A 66 17.54 -1.47 24.58
CA PRO A 66 18.98 -1.36 24.77
C PRO A 66 19.44 0.07 25.07
N ILE A 67 20.59 0.20 25.75
CA ILE A 67 21.14 1.51 26.10
C ILE A 67 21.39 2.37 24.87
N ASP A 68 21.92 1.78 23.79
CA ASP A 68 22.20 2.47 22.53
C ASP A 68 20.92 3.03 21.91
N ALA A 69 19.82 2.27 21.95
CA ALA A 69 18.52 2.73 21.48
C ALA A 69 17.98 3.91 22.31
N LYS A 70 18.17 3.88 23.64
CA LYS A 70 17.81 5.01 24.52
C LYS A 70 18.62 6.26 24.18
N VAL A 71 19.92 6.12 23.93
CA VAL A 71 20.81 7.22 23.52
C VAL A 71 20.39 7.77 22.15
N ALA A 72 20.13 6.90 21.17
CA ALA A 72 19.65 7.29 19.85
C ALA A 72 18.38 8.14 19.92
N LEU A 73 17.41 7.75 20.77
CA LEU A 73 16.15 8.47 20.96
C LEU A 73 16.34 9.91 21.45
N THR A 74 17.43 10.23 22.15
CA THR A 74 17.70 11.60 22.59
C THR A 74 18.02 12.56 21.45
N ARG A 75 18.55 12.03 20.33
CA ARG A 75 18.87 12.80 19.12
C ARG A 75 17.63 13.03 18.24
N VAL A 76 16.71 12.06 18.21
CA VAL A 76 15.55 12.07 17.32
C VAL A 76 14.51 13.12 17.77
N PRO A 77 13.83 13.82 16.84
CA PRO A 77 12.75 14.75 17.17
C PRO A 77 11.65 14.08 18.00
N ARG A 78 11.10 14.79 18.98
CA ARG A 78 10.13 14.24 19.94
C ARG A 78 8.90 13.64 19.27
N TRP A 79 8.43 14.28 18.18
CA TRP A 79 7.24 13.84 17.45
C TRP A 79 7.38 12.44 16.82
N LEU A 80 8.61 11.93 16.63
CA LEU A 80 8.89 10.58 16.12
C LEU A 80 9.15 9.54 17.20
N ARG A 81 9.46 9.96 18.44
CA ARG A 81 10.02 9.05 19.46
C ARG A 81 9.08 7.93 19.84
N LEU A 82 7.78 8.20 19.93
CA LEU A 82 6.80 7.20 20.36
C LEU A 82 6.72 6.04 19.36
N ASP A 83 6.53 6.36 18.08
CA ASP A 83 6.45 5.37 17.00
C ASP A 83 7.79 4.65 16.82
N LEU A 84 8.90 5.38 16.94
CA LEU A 84 10.24 4.78 16.91
C LEU A 84 10.47 3.80 18.07
N ILE A 85 10.03 4.12 19.30
CA ILE A 85 10.12 3.19 20.43
C ILE A 85 9.31 1.92 20.15
N ARG A 86 8.09 2.05 19.61
CA ARG A 86 7.25 0.90 19.24
C ARG A 86 7.96 0.03 18.22
N GLN A 87 8.56 0.63 17.19
CA GLN A 87 9.28 -0.12 16.19
C GLN A 87 10.53 -0.82 16.75
N LEU A 88 11.34 -0.12 17.57
CA LEU A 88 12.57 -0.67 18.13
C LEU A 88 12.33 -1.83 19.11
N LYS A 89 11.12 -2.00 19.63
CA LYS A 89 10.74 -3.18 20.43
C LYS A 89 10.48 -4.42 19.58
N GLU A 90 10.11 -4.24 18.32
CA GLU A 90 9.59 -5.30 17.45
C GLU A 90 10.60 -5.76 16.40
N VAL A 91 11.60 -4.93 16.08
CA VAL A 91 12.69 -5.32 15.18
C VAL A 91 13.64 -6.31 15.86
N GLU A 92 14.17 -7.24 15.08
CA GLU A 92 15.08 -8.29 15.56
C GLU A 92 16.38 -7.71 16.13
N ASN A 93 16.97 -6.70 15.47
CA ASN A 93 18.26 -6.11 15.82
C ASN A 93 18.15 -4.59 16.05
N PRO A 94 17.57 -4.13 17.17
CA PRO A 94 17.36 -2.70 17.42
C PRO A 94 18.65 -1.88 17.56
N ASN A 95 19.76 -2.51 17.93
CA ASN A 95 21.06 -1.84 18.04
C ASN A 95 21.60 -1.36 16.68
N ASP A 96 21.31 -2.06 15.58
CA ASP A 96 21.80 -1.65 14.26
C ASP A 96 21.15 -0.32 13.82
N TYR A 97 19.85 -0.19 14.07
CA TYR A 97 19.10 1.05 13.84
C TYR A 97 19.52 2.16 14.80
N ALA A 98 19.73 1.85 16.08
CA ALA A 98 20.25 2.82 17.04
C ALA A 98 21.63 3.34 16.63
N ASN A 99 22.52 2.46 16.20
CA ASN A 99 23.86 2.80 15.72
C ASN A 99 23.81 3.71 14.49
N LEU A 100 22.89 3.46 13.55
CA LEU A 100 22.68 4.35 12.41
C LEU A 100 22.27 5.76 12.87
N LEU A 101 21.24 5.86 13.71
CA LEU A 101 20.73 7.14 14.22
C LEU A 101 21.78 7.91 15.05
N MET A 102 22.65 7.20 15.77
CA MET A 102 23.75 7.79 16.54
C MET A 102 24.96 8.22 15.69
N LYS A 103 25.11 7.75 14.45
CA LYS A 103 26.28 8.07 13.60
C LYS A 103 25.95 8.99 12.44
N VAL A 104 24.70 9.01 11.99
CA VAL A 104 24.31 9.79 10.81
C VAL A 104 24.41 11.30 11.06
N ASN A 105 24.67 12.06 9.99
CA ASN A 105 24.62 13.52 9.98
C ASN A 105 23.22 14.01 10.40
N GLU A 106 23.15 15.11 11.16
CA GLU A 106 21.89 15.72 11.61
C GLU A 106 20.94 16.04 10.43
N LYS A 107 21.49 16.36 9.25
CA LYS A 107 20.74 16.60 8.00
C LYS A 107 19.86 15.41 7.56
N TYR A 108 20.18 14.18 7.95
CA TYR A 108 19.46 12.97 7.50
C TYR A 108 18.61 12.32 8.61
N LEU A 109 18.67 12.88 9.82
CA LEU A 109 18.28 12.17 11.02
C LEU A 109 16.79 11.91 11.08
N ASP A 110 15.98 12.92 10.77
CA ASP A 110 14.54 12.86 10.85
C ASP A 110 13.92 12.04 9.72
N GLU A 111 14.47 12.09 8.49
CA GLU A 111 14.02 11.21 7.41
C GLU A 111 14.28 9.73 7.71
N ILE A 112 15.47 9.40 8.23
CA ILE A 112 15.81 8.02 8.63
C ILE A 112 14.92 7.58 9.79
N ALA A 113 14.79 8.41 10.83
CA ALA A 113 13.95 8.10 11.98
C ALA A 113 12.48 7.89 11.58
N PHE A 114 11.96 8.72 10.66
CA PHE A 114 10.62 8.57 10.11
C PHE A 114 10.47 7.23 9.37
N CYS A 115 11.41 6.86 8.50
CA CYS A 115 11.35 5.58 7.77
C CYS A 115 11.35 4.38 8.72
N ILE A 116 12.12 4.43 9.82
CA ILE A 116 12.11 3.37 10.83
C ILE A 116 10.75 3.33 11.52
N ALA A 117 10.30 4.47 12.07
CA ALA A 117 9.08 4.58 12.85
C ALA A 117 7.80 4.22 12.07
N HIS A 118 7.80 4.45 10.75
CA HIS A 118 6.63 4.32 9.89
C HIS A 118 6.77 3.22 8.82
N SER A 119 7.64 2.24 9.06
CA SER A 119 7.61 0.96 8.34
C SER A 119 6.58 0.01 8.95
N PRO A 120 6.14 -1.05 8.24
CA PRO A 120 5.31 -2.08 8.86
C PRO A 120 6.02 -2.68 10.08
N LEU A 121 5.25 -3.02 11.12
CA LEU A 121 5.80 -3.42 12.42
C LEU A 121 6.75 -4.63 12.26
N GLY A 122 7.97 -4.50 12.81
CA GLY A 122 9.04 -5.49 12.70
C GLY A 122 9.68 -5.64 11.31
N LYS A 123 9.16 -4.97 10.27
CA LYS A 123 9.61 -5.10 8.87
C LYS A 123 10.23 -3.81 8.34
N VAL A 124 11.26 -3.33 9.02
CA VAL A 124 12.02 -2.14 8.62
C VAL A 124 13.06 -2.54 7.56
N PRO A 125 13.29 -1.74 6.50
CA PRO A 125 14.44 -1.92 5.62
C PRO A 125 15.77 -1.93 6.41
N SER A 126 16.82 -2.52 5.85
CA SER A 126 18.12 -2.55 6.54
C SER A 126 18.69 -1.13 6.73
N PRO A 127 19.52 -0.90 7.76
CA PRO A 127 20.15 0.41 8.00
C PRO A 127 20.89 0.98 6.77
N GLU A 128 21.54 0.12 5.98
CA GLU A 128 22.25 0.53 4.76
C GLU A 128 21.28 1.02 3.68
N ILE A 129 20.14 0.35 3.51
CA ILE A 129 19.09 0.77 2.57
C ILE A 129 18.50 2.12 2.99
N LEU A 130 18.25 2.32 4.29
CA LEU A 130 17.75 3.59 4.81
C LEU A 130 18.73 4.74 4.58
N LEU A 131 20.02 4.49 4.79
CA LEU A 131 21.07 5.48 4.55
C LEU A 131 21.21 5.80 3.05
N ASP A 132 21.22 4.80 2.17
CA ASP A 132 21.25 4.99 0.72
C ASP A 132 20.07 5.82 0.24
N ASN A 133 18.87 5.53 0.74
CA ASN A 133 17.64 6.23 0.39
C ASN A 133 17.78 7.73 0.66
N VAL A 134 18.22 8.11 1.88
CA VAL A 134 18.31 9.52 2.27
C VAL A 134 19.50 10.23 1.63
N LYS A 135 20.64 9.56 1.45
CA LYS A 135 21.75 10.14 0.67
C LYS A 135 21.35 10.45 -0.77
N THR A 136 20.61 9.54 -1.40
CA THR A 136 20.13 9.73 -2.77
C THR A 136 19.10 10.86 -2.83
N LEU A 137 18.22 11.02 -1.83
CA LEU A 137 17.28 12.15 -1.77
C LEU A 137 18.01 13.50 -1.84
N TYR A 138 19.05 13.68 -1.02
CA TYR A 138 19.79 14.94 -1.00
C TYR A 138 20.72 15.12 -2.20
N LEU A 139 21.19 14.03 -2.79
CA LEU A 139 21.88 14.10 -4.09
C LEU A 139 20.92 14.57 -5.19
N SER A 140 19.67 14.08 -5.21
CA SER A 140 18.64 14.57 -6.14
C SER A 140 18.36 16.06 -5.92
N ASP A 141 18.30 16.50 -4.67
CA ASP A 141 18.05 17.90 -4.31
C ASP A 141 19.09 18.85 -4.91
N ASP A 142 20.37 18.46 -4.84
CA ASP A 142 21.48 19.23 -5.42
C ASP A 142 21.44 19.30 -6.96
N LEU A 143 20.75 18.36 -7.62
CA LEU A 143 20.73 18.23 -9.09
C LEU A 143 19.47 18.80 -9.75
N LEU A 144 18.34 18.89 -9.03
CA LEU A 144 17.05 19.23 -9.60
C LEU A 144 16.71 20.72 -9.41
N SER A 145 16.51 21.45 -10.51
CA SER A 145 16.34 22.92 -10.46
C SER A 145 14.97 23.40 -9.98
N TYR A 146 13.96 22.53 -10.04
CA TYR A 146 12.58 22.83 -9.68
C TYR A 146 12.23 22.47 -8.23
N ALA A 147 13.09 21.74 -7.52
CA ALA A 147 12.83 21.23 -6.17
C ALA A 147 13.90 21.72 -5.19
N ASN A 148 13.54 21.90 -3.92
CA ASN A 148 14.47 22.30 -2.86
C ASN A 148 13.98 21.76 -1.50
N ILE A 149 14.73 20.84 -0.90
CA ILE A 149 14.48 20.29 0.43
C ILE A 149 14.80 21.37 1.48
N LEU A 150 13.83 21.61 2.36
CA LEU A 150 13.88 22.63 3.39
C LEU A 150 13.93 21.99 4.77
N ASP A 151 15.07 22.13 5.42
CA ASP A 151 15.26 21.76 6.83
C ASP A 151 14.97 22.95 7.74
N TYR A 152 14.09 22.77 8.74
CA TYR A 152 13.78 23.83 9.70
C TYR A 152 13.41 23.29 11.07
N LYS A 153 13.36 24.18 12.06
CA LYS A 153 12.92 23.86 13.42
C LYS A 153 11.57 24.52 13.71
N VAL A 154 10.60 23.76 14.21
CA VAL A 154 9.32 24.24 14.73
C VAL A 154 9.29 23.96 16.22
N ASN A 155 9.19 25.00 17.04
CA ASN A 155 9.22 24.88 18.51
C ASN A 155 10.45 24.11 19.03
N GLY A 156 11.60 24.28 18.37
CA GLY A 156 12.85 23.59 18.70
C GLY A 156 12.96 22.16 18.14
N GLU A 157 11.88 21.58 17.60
CA GLU A 157 11.87 20.26 16.98
C GLU A 157 12.19 20.36 15.50
N ARG A 158 13.03 19.44 14.98
CA ARG A 158 13.42 19.42 13.57
C ARG A 158 12.31 18.82 12.70
N PHE A 159 12.11 19.45 11.55
CA PHE A 159 11.23 19.02 10.47
C PHE A 159 11.87 19.33 9.12
N SER A 160 11.60 18.47 8.16
CA SER A 160 11.94 18.66 6.76
C SER A 160 10.67 18.69 5.93
N THR A 161 10.72 19.44 4.85
CA THR A 161 9.75 19.33 3.75
C THR A 161 10.43 19.73 2.46
N ILE A 162 9.67 19.91 1.39
CA ILE A 162 10.18 20.31 0.09
C ILE A 162 9.36 21.46 -0.47
N SER A 163 10.05 22.33 -1.22
CA SER A 163 9.46 23.41 -1.98
C SER A 163 9.72 23.22 -3.47
N TYR A 164 8.79 23.72 -4.29
CA TYR A 164 8.83 23.58 -5.73
C TYR A 164 8.66 24.91 -6.43
N LYS A 165 9.36 25.08 -7.54
CA LYS A 165 9.01 26.07 -8.56
C LYS A 165 7.89 25.49 -9.42
N VAL A 166 6.83 26.28 -9.61
CA VAL A 166 5.68 25.91 -10.44
C VAL A 166 5.30 27.07 -11.36
N LEU A 167 4.70 26.75 -12.49
CA LEU A 167 4.21 27.72 -13.44
C LEU A 167 2.69 27.78 -13.36
N LYS A 168 2.10 28.77 -12.70
CA LYS A 168 0.64 28.85 -12.55
C LYS A 168 0.10 30.05 -13.32
N ASN A 169 -0.69 29.81 -14.36
CA ASN A 169 -1.21 30.85 -15.26
C ASN A 169 -0.08 31.75 -15.83
N GLY A 170 1.02 31.13 -16.29
CA GLY A 170 2.19 31.83 -16.81
C GLY A 170 3.02 32.58 -15.76
N LYS A 171 2.73 32.44 -14.47
CA LYS A 171 3.47 33.07 -13.37
C LYS A 171 4.31 32.05 -12.61
N ASN A 172 5.56 32.40 -12.37
CA ASN A 172 6.48 31.61 -11.57
C ASN A 172 6.13 31.78 -10.09
N LEU A 173 5.82 30.67 -9.42
CA LEU A 173 5.53 30.62 -8.00
C LEU A 173 6.45 29.62 -7.32
N THR A 174 6.64 29.81 -6.02
CA THR A 174 7.26 28.81 -5.15
C THR A 174 6.21 28.29 -4.18
N VAL A 175 6.00 26.98 -4.17
CA VAL A 175 5.01 26.31 -3.33
C VAL A 175 5.72 25.34 -2.40
N LYS A 176 5.38 25.39 -1.11
CA LYS A 176 5.90 24.48 -0.07
C LYS A 176 4.81 23.49 0.30
N ILE A 177 5.13 22.20 0.31
CA ILE A 177 4.14 21.17 0.68
C ILE A 177 4.12 20.88 2.19
N PRO A 178 3.04 20.29 2.72
CA PRO A 178 3.00 19.86 4.12
C PRO A 178 4.09 18.82 4.43
N PRO A 179 4.80 18.90 5.58
CA PRO A 179 5.87 17.98 5.94
C PRO A 179 5.49 16.50 5.88
N LEU A 180 4.28 16.14 6.34
CA LEU A 180 3.85 14.75 6.31
C LEU A 180 3.67 14.21 4.89
N ILE A 181 3.34 15.06 3.90
CA ILE A 181 3.31 14.64 2.49
C ILE A 181 4.73 14.33 2.01
N TYR A 182 5.70 15.18 2.35
CA TYR A 182 7.11 14.95 2.06
C TYR A 182 7.61 13.61 2.64
N TYR A 183 7.41 13.39 3.95
CA TYR A 183 7.89 12.17 4.59
C TYR A 183 7.24 10.90 4.04
N TRP A 184 5.91 10.88 3.85
CA TRP A 184 5.22 9.68 3.38
C TRP A 184 5.44 9.38 1.90
N PHE A 185 5.48 10.42 1.06
CA PHE A 185 5.33 10.26 -0.38
C PHE A 185 6.52 10.73 -1.19
N VAL A 186 7.58 11.27 -0.56
CA VAL A 186 8.90 11.49 -1.16
C VAL A 186 9.93 10.62 -0.45
N VAL A 187 10.01 10.70 0.88
CA VAL A 187 11.08 10.09 1.68
C VAL A 187 10.92 8.58 1.81
N HIS A 188 9.73 8.11 2.20
CA HIS A 188 9.53 6.69 2.54
C HIS A 188 9.87 5.75 1.37
N PRO A 189 10.75 4.74 1.57
CA PRO A 189 11.29 3.94 0.47
C PRO A 189 10.32 2.85 -0.04
N LYS A 190 9.28 2.54 0.73
CA LYS A 190 8.23 1.58 0.33
C LYS A 190 7.22 2.23 -0.62
N ILE A 191 7.04 1.63 -1.80
CA ILE A 191 6.15 2.09 -2.89
C ILE A 191 4.92 1.18 -3.04
N THR A 192 5.07 -0.11 -2.74
CA THR A 192 4.03 -1.13 -2.89
C THR A 192 4.13 -2.14 -1.75
N SER A 193 3.32 -3.19 -1.76
CA SER A 193 3.26 -4.20 -0.68
C SER A 193 4.53 -5.06 -0.54
N GLY A 194 5.39 -5.07 -1.56
CA GLY A 194 6.68 -5.78 -1.53
C GLY A 194 7.72 -5.13 -0.61
N ASP A 195 8.69 -5.92 -0.16
CA ASP A 195 9.80 -5.41 0.65
C ASP A 195 10.72 -4.50 -0.19
N VAL A 196 11.35 -3.54 0.48
CA VAL A 196 12.41 -2.70 -0.10
C VAL A 196 13.72 -3.47 -0.08
N LYS A 197 14.33 -3.69 -1.25
CA LYS A 197 15.60 -4.41 -1.39
C LYS A 197 16.54 -3.68 -2.34
N ARG A 198 17.84 -3.96 -2.22
CA ARG A 198 18.78 -3.65 -3.30
C ARG A 198 18.64 -4.69 -4.40
N VAL A 199 18.57 -4.23 -5.64
CA VAL A 199 18.57 -5.06 -6.84
C VAL A 199 19.64 -4.50 -7.77
N TYR A 200 20.42 -5.39 -8.38
CA TYR A 200 21.62 -5.01 -9.15
C TYR A 200 22.59 -4.15 -8.33
N GLY A 201 22.70 -4.44 -7.03
CA GLY A 201 23.57 -3.73 -6.09
C GLY A 201 23.06 -2.35 -5.63
N LYS A 202 21.92 -1.87 -6.12
CA LYS A 202 21.42 -0.51 -5.86
C LYS A 202 19.98 -0.49 -5.33
N LEU A 203 19.65 0.54 -4.54
CA LEU A 203 18.25 0.88 -4.24
C LEU A 203 17.58 1.42 -5.51
N TRP A 204 16.27 1.20 -5.66
CA TRP A 204 15.50 1.73 -6.79
C TRP A 204 15.68 3.23 -7.02
N ARG A 205 15.80 4.03 -5.95
CA ARG A 205 15.91 5.49 -6.08
C ARG A 205 17.15 5.90 -6.87
N ASP A 206 18.30 5.34 -6.49
CA ASP A 206 19.59 5.55 -7.15
C ASP A 206 19.59 4.91 -8.54
N TYR A 207 19.14 3.67 -8.66
CA TYR A 207 19.12 2.95 -9.93
C TYR A 207 18.31 3.66 -11.01
N LEU A 208 17.06 4.04 -10.71
CA LEU A 208 16.21 4.69 -11.72
C LEU A 208 16.70 6.08 -12.11
N LEU A 209 17.38 6.79 -11.21
CA LEU A 209 17.85 8.14 -11.48
C LEU A 209 19.12 8.17 -12.32
N PHE A 210 20.06 7.24 -12.05
CA PHE A 210 21.44 7.30 -12.57
C PHE A 210 21.83 6.12 -13.47
N HIS A 211 20.94 5.18 -13.75
CA HIS A 211 21.18 4.08 -14.68
C HIS A 211 20.22 4.12 -15.86
N ASN A 212 20.69 3.71 -17.03
CA ASN A 212 19.86 3.34 -18.16
C ASN A 212 20.48 2.16 -18.92
N ASP A 213 19.63 1.34 -19.51
CA ASP A 213 20.07 0.34 -20.47
C ASP A 213 20.24 0.99 -21.85
N ILE A 214 21.10 0.40 -22.69
CA ILE A 214 21.42 0.95 -24.02
C ILE A 214 20.13 1.05 -24.84
N GLY A 215 19.86 2.27 -25.35
CA GLY A 215 18.66 2.56 -26.13
C GLY A 215 17.47 3.12 -25.34
N TYR A 216 17.56 3.16 -24.01
CA TYR A 216 16.51 3.67 -23.12
C TYR A 216 16.92 5.00 -22.47
N PRO A 217 15.97 5.89 -22.15
CA PRO A 217 16.30 7.20 -21.60
C PRO A 217 16.79 7.12 -20.15
N LEU A 218 17.82 7.90 -19.85
CA LEU A 218 18.29 8.15 -18.49
C LEU A 218 17.44 9.24 -17.83
N LEU A 219 16.90 8.97 -16.64
CA LEU A 219 15.96 9.86 -15.98
C LEU A 219 16.59 11.23 -15.64
N ILE A 220 17.79 11.25 -15.05
CA ILE A 220 18.43 12.52 -14.66
C ILE A 220 18.71 13.42 -15.87
N GLU A 221 18.99 12.87 -17.05
CA GLU A 221 19.16 13.66 -18.28
C GLU A 221 17.86 14.34 -18.72
N LYS A 222 16.70 13.71 -18.49
CA LYS A 222 15.40 14.30 -18.81
C LYS A 222 14.97 15.35 -17.81
N LEU A 223 15.40 15.24 -16.57
CA LEU A 223 15.12 16.22 -15.52
C LEU A 223 16.10 17.41 -15.55
N SER A 224 17.30 17.21 -16.09
CA SER A 224 18.32 18.25 -16.20
C SER A 224 17.81 19.43 -17.04
N GLY A 225 17.83 20.62 -16.44
CA GLY A 225 17.36 21.86 -17.10
C GLY A 225 15.86 22.11 -17.01
N ILE A 226 15.08 21.22 -16.39
CA ILE A 226 13.65 21.47 -16.12
C ILE A 226 13.51 22.43 -14.94
N GLU A 227 12.86 23.58 -15.16
CA GLU A 227 12.72 24.64 -14.17
C GLU A 227 11.50 24.50 -13.26
N TYR A 228 10.44 23.82 -13.73
CA TYR A 228 9.15 23.76 -13.05
C TYR A 228 8.74 22.32 -12.75
N LEU A 229 8.17 22.10 -11.56
CA LEU A 229 7.56 20.82 -11.22
C LEU A 229 6.36 20.56 -12.12
N TRP A 230 5.43 21.52 -12.21
CA TRP A 230 4.16 21.42 -12.95
C TRP A 230 3.66 22.81 -13.35
N ASP A 231 2.81 22.85 -14.38
CA ASP A 231 2.21 24.04 -15.00
C ASP A 231 0.73 24.25 -14.64
N TYR A 232 0.17 23.41 -13.76
CA TYR A 232 -1.25 23.40 -13.38
C TYR A 232 -2.21 23.17 -14.56
N GLU A 233 -1.73 22.59 -15.65
CA GLU A 233 -2.59 22.23 -16.78
C GLU A 233 -2.99 20.75 -16.71
N ALA A 234 -4.28 20.51 -16.95
CA ALA A 234 -4.83 19.17 -17.07
C ALA A 234 -4.90 18.77 -18.55
N TYR A 235 -4.22 17.71 -18.94
CA TYR A 235 -4.08 17.32 -20.35
C TYR A 235 -4.04 15.80 -20.55
N TYR A 236 -4.20 15.40 -21.82
CA TYR A 236 -3.94 14.04 -22.27
C TYR A 236 -2.59 14.00 -22.96
N GLU A 237 -1.78 13.02 -22.61
CA GLU A 237 -0.50 12.80 -23.24
C GLU A 237 -0.71 11.98 -24.53
N PRO A 238 -0.21 12.43 -25.71
CA PRO A 238 -0.40 11.67 -26.93
C PRO A 238 0.47 10.41 -26.98
N PRO A 239 0.02 9.37 -27.72
CA PRO A 239 0.81 8.16 -27.93
C PRO A 239 2.11 8.47 -28.68
N HIS A 240 3.18 7.75 -28.35
CA HIS A 240 4.47 7.82 -29.05
C HIS A 240 5.10 9.21 -29.15
N ARG A 241 4.74 10.11 -28.24
CA ARG A 241 5.23 11.49 -28.23
C ARG A 241 6.76 11.56 -28.16
N THR A 242 7.31 12.60 -28.78
CA THR A 242 8.76 12.85 -28.80
C THR A 242 9.16 13.74 -27.62
N TRP A 243 10.44 13.71 -27.25
CA TRP A 243 10.97 14.62 -26.22
C TRP A 243 10.72 16.09 -26.56
N LYS A 244 10.85 16.44 -27.86
CA LYS A 244 10.57 17.79 -28.36
C LYS A 244 9.13 18.21 -28.06
N TRP A 245 8.16 17.34 -28.34
CA TRP A 245 6.76 17.61 -28.02
C TRP A 245 6.56 17.86 -26.52
N CYS A 246 7.17 17.02 -25.68
CA CYS A 246 7.05 17.13 -24.23
C CYS A 246 7.47 18.52 -23.73
N ILE A 247 8.66 18.98 -24.14
CA ILE A 247 9.20 20.26 -23.66
C ILE A 247 8.56 21.48 -24.33
N GLU A 248 8.06 21.36 -25.56
CA GLU A 248 7.35 22.46 -26.22
C GLU A 248 5.94 22.69 -25.64
N ASN A 249 5.28 21.65 -25.12
CA ASN A 249 3.91 21.76 -24.61
C ASN A 249 3.86 21.87 -23.09
N HIS A 250 4.63 21.03 -22.38
CA HIS A 250 4.65 20.94 -20.92
C HIS A 250 6.09 20.78 -20.41
N PRO A 251 6.91 21.86 -20.35
CA PRO A 251 8.30 21.83 -19.88
C PRO A 251 8.41 21.64 -18.36
N THR A 252 7.85 20.53 -17.86
CA THR A 252 7.65 20.27 -16.44
C THR A 252 8.23 18.91 -16.04
N ALA A 253 8.52 18.76 -14.75
CA ALA A 253 9.03 17.50 -14.22
C ALA A 253 7.99 16.37 -14.31
N ILE A 254 6.70 16.69 -14.13
CA ILE A 254 5.60 15.71 -14.31
C ILE A 254 5.64 15.13 -15.71
N GLU A 255 5.69 15.97 -16.74
CA GLU A 255 5.76 15.50 -18.13
C GLU A 255 7.06 14.75 -18.42
N ALA A 256 8.19 15.25 -17.91
CA ALA A 256 9.49 14.60 -18.14
C ALA A 256 9.55 13.18 -17.58
N VAL A 257 8.99 12.97 -16.37
CA VAL A 257 8.90 11.64 -15.77
C VAL A 257 7.89 10.76 -16.52
N SER A 258 6.71 11.28 -16.87
CA SER A 258 5.73 10.53 -17.67
C SER A 258 6.31 10.08 -19.01
N TYR A 259 7.07 10.93 -19.70
CA TYR A 259 7.78 10.59 -20.94
C TYR A 259 8.81 9.49 -20.68
N TRP A 260 9.64 9.64 -19.63
CA TRP A 260 10.63 8.65 -19.25
C TRP A 260 9.97 7.28 -19.00
N VAL A 261 8.85 7.22 -18.27
CA VAL A 261 8.12 5.97 -18.02
C VAL A 261 7.67 5.32 -19.33
N GLY A 262 6.98 6.07 -20.22
CA GLY A 262 6.48 5.55 -21.48
C GLY A 262 7.57 4.98 -22.38
N LYS A 263 8.73 5.66 -22.43
CA LYS A 263 9.90 5.19 -23.20
C LYS A 263 10.72 4.11 -22.51
N SER A 264 10.57 3.94 -21.20
CA SER A 264 11.29 2.93 -20.43
C SER A 264 10.57 1.59 -20.35
N VAL A 265 9.24 1.62 -20.50
CA VAL A 265 8.37 0.43 -20.56
C VAL A 265 7.51 0.48 -21.82
N PRO A 266 8.12 0.44 -23.03
CA PRO A 266 7.40 0.59 -24.29
C PRO A 266 6.66 -0.68 -24.73
N GLU A 267 6.89 -1.82 -24.07
CA GLU A 267 6.29 -3.09 -24.46
C GLU A 267 5.25 -3.58 -23.43
N ASN A 268 4.28 -4.34 -23.93
CA ASN A 268 3.30 -5.02 -23.08
C ASN A 268 3.97 -6.14 -22.26
N ALA A 269 3.46 -6.39 -21.06
CA ALA A 269 4.02 -7.39 -20.17
C ALA A 269 4.16 -8.78 -20.83
N TYR A 270 5.35 -9.38 -20.73
CA TYR A 270 5.61 -10.77 -21.09
C TYR A 270 6.59 -11.42 -20.11
N GLY A 271 6.40 -12.71 -19.84
CA GLY A 271 7.25 -13.45 -18.92
C GLY A 271 6.99 -13.10 -17.44
N SER A 272 8.04 -12.63 -16.77
CA SER A 272 8.04 -12.32 -15.33
C SER A 272 7.14 -11.10 -15.05
N ARG A 273 6.57 -11.01 -13.84
CA ARG A 273 5.73 -9.89 -13.39
C ARG A 273 6.36 -9.26 -12.14
N PRO A 274 7.45 -8.51 -12.31
CA PRO A 274 8.26 -8.05 -11.18
C PRO A 274 7.55 -6.93 -10.42
N ILE A 275 7.80 -6.89 -9.11
CA ILE A 275 7.30 -5.82 -8.21
C ILE A 275 8.40 -4.85 -7.78
N GLN A 276 9.66 -5.14 -8.13
CA GLN A 276 10.81 -4.30 -7.81
C GLN A 276 11.03 -3.29 -8.95
N PRO A 277 11.09 -1.97 -8.68
CA PRO A 277 11.19 -0.96 -9.75
C PRO A 277 12.43 -1.13 -10.63
N ASN A 278 13.58 -1.54 -10.07
CA ASN A 278 14.80 -1.77 -10.85
C ASN A 278 14.62 -2.86 -11.90
N VAL A 279 13.90 -3.94 -11.55
CA VAL A 279 13.66 -5.08 -12.45
C VAL A 279 12.67 -4.66 -13.53
N ILE A 280 11.60 -3.94 -13.17
CA ILE A 280 10.65 -3.40 -14.15
C ILE A 280 11.38 -2.51 -15.17
N TYR A 281 12.26 -1.63 -14.68
CA TYR A 281 13.04 -0.76 -15.55
C TYR A 281 13.97 -1.52 -16.49
N HIS A 282 14.57 -2.62 -16.02
CA HIS A 282 15.47 -3.45 -16.82
C HIS A 282 14.75 -4.39 -17.81
N GLU A 283 13.54 -4.83 -17.47
CA GLU A 283 12.75 -5.73 -18.32
C GLU A 283 12.05 -4.99 -19.47
N HIS A 284 11.88 -3.67 -19.36
CA HIS A 284 11.29 -2.79 -20.38
C HIS A 284 9.88 -3.17 -20.86
N ASN A 285 9.16 -3.96 -20.07
CA ASN A 285 7.81 -4.39 -20.40
C ASN A 285 6.92 -4.41 -19.14
N GLY A 286 5.63 -4.16 -19.34
CA GLY A 286 4.70 -4.06 -18.21
C GLY A 286 3.27 -3.75 -18.61
N TRP A 287 2.34 -3.96 -17.68
CA TRP A 287 0.99 -3.42 -17.75
C TRP A 287 0.80 -2.39 -16.64
N CYS A 288 -0.46 -2.02 -16.34
CA CYS A 288 -0.77 -0.97 -15.37
C CYS A 288 -0.11 -1.19 -13.99
N GLY A 289 0.05 -2.44 -13.55
CA GLY A 289 0.76 -2.80 -12.31
C GLY A 289 2.20 -2.30 -12.27
N GLU A 290 2.99 -2.69 -13.27
CA GLU A 290 4.40 -2.35 -13.44
C GLU A 290 4.56 -0.86 -13.74
N LEU A 291 3.73 -0.31 -14.64
CA LEU A 291 3.73 1.11 -15.01
C LEU A 291 3.49 2.01 -13.80
N ARG A 292 2.53 1.69 -12.94
CA ARG A 292 2.33 2.42 -11.69
C ARG A 292 3.57 2.35 -10.79
N ILE A 293 4.14 1.16 -10.61
CA ILE A 293 5.27 0.98 -9.69
C ILE A 293 6.47 1.81 -10.15
N ILE A 294 6.87 1.68 -11.42
CA ILE A 294 8.01 2.42 -11.95
C ILE A 294 7.74 3.92 -11.99
N ALA A 295 6.50 4.34 -12.26
CA ALA A 295 6.18 5.75 -12.32
C ALA A 295 6.12 6.42 -10.94
N VAL A 296 5.58 5.76 -9.92
CA VAL A 296 5.68 6.26 -8.53
C VAL A 296 7.14 6.29 -8.09
N ALA A 297 7.93 5.26 -8.42
CA ALA A 297 9.35 5.23 -8.12
C ALA A 297 10.11 6.39 -8.82
N GLY A 298 9.89 6.58 -10.12
CA GLY A 298 10.51 7.64 -10.91
C GLY A 298 10.15 9.03 -10.40
N LEU A 299 8.87 9.29 -10.12
CA LEU A 299 8.43 10.55 -9.52
C LEU A 299 9.11 10.80 -8.16
N ARG A 300 9.15 9.79 -7.28
CA ARG A 300 9.83 9.93 -5.98
C ARG A 300 11.34 10.12 -6.11
N SER A 301 12.01 9.46 -7.06
CA SER A 301 13.42 9.70 -7.39
C SER A 301 13.66 11.14 -7.86
N ALA A 302 12.70 11.69 -8.59
CA ALA A 302 12.64 13.07 -9.04
C ALA A 302 12.13 14.05 -7.96
N LEU A 303 12.11 13.63 -6.69
CA LEU A 303 11.63 14.41 -5.54
C LEU A 303 10.18 14.89 -5.66
N VAL A 304 9.34 14.22 -6.44
CA VAL A 304 7.90 14.53 -6.56
C VAL A 304 7.12 13.63 -5.60
N PRO A 305 6.19 14.17 -4.78
CA PRO A 305 5.45 13.35 -3.84
C PRO A 305 4.42 12.56 -4.64
N ALA A 306 4.55 11.24 -4.64
CA ALA A 306 3.73 10.38 -5.48
C ALA A 306 3.20 9.16 -4.73
N VAL A 307 2.04 8.67 -5.14
CA VAL A 307 1.39 7.49 -4.54
C VAL A 307 0.69 6.66 -5.61
N GLY A 308 0.66 5.34 -5.42
CA GLY A 308 -0.06 4.43 -6.28
C GLY A 308 -1.53 4.31 -5.87
N ILE A 309 -2.43 4.45 -6.83
CA ILE A 309 -3.87 4.27 -6.65
C ILE A 309 -4.25 2.86 -7.07
N SER A 310 -5.15 2.25 -6.30
CA SER A 310 -5.58 0.88 -6.49
C SER A 310 -7.10 0.81 -6.66
N ALA A 311 -7.52 0.42 -7.86
CA ALA A 311 -8.88 -0.02 -8.18
C ALA A 311 -8.92 -1.55 -8.24
N VAL A 312 -8.60 -2.21 -7.13
CA VAL A 312 -8.44 -3.68 -7.08
C VAL A 312 -9.71 -4.37 -7.56
N GLY A 313 -10.89 -3.81 -7.24
CA GLY A 313 -12.21 -4.29 -7.70
C GLY A 313 -12.38 -4.30 -9.22
N GLU A 314 -11.66 -3.44 -9.94
CA GLU A 314 -11.78 -3.22 -11.38
C GLU A 314 -10.55 -3.68 -12.16
N ASP A 315 -9.57 -4.27 -11.48
CA ASP A 315 -8.29 -4.69 -12.07
C ASP A 315 -7.59 -3.53 -12.79
N HIS A 316 -7.47 -2.40 -12.08
CA HIS A 316 -6.77 -1.24 -12.58
C HIS A 316 -6.03 -0.52 -11.47
N VAL A 317 -4.94 0.11 -11.86
CA VAL A 317 -4.08 0.87 -10.97
C VAL A 317 -3.41 1.97 -11.79
N TRP A 318 -3.14 3.09 -11.15
CA TRP A 318 -2.45 4.25 -11.72
C TRP A 318 -1.76 5.00 -10.56
N ARG A 319 -1.36 6.26 -10.74
CA ARG A 319 -0.69 7.05 -9.69
C ARG A 319 -1.29 8.44 -9.52
N GLU A 320 -0.87 9.10 -8.45
CA GLU A 320 -1.09 10.52 -8.23
C GLU A 320 0.20 11.20 -7.85
N PHE A 321 0.28 12.50 -8.12
CA PHE A 321 1.29 13.39 -7.56
C PHE A 321 0.64 14.48 -6.71
N TYR A 322 1.39 15.06 -5.76
CA TYR A 322 0.88 16.10 -4.86
C TYR A 322 1.49 17.48 -5.10
N ILE A 323 0.63 18.47 -5.33
CA ILE A 323 0.95 19.90 -5.30
C ILE A 323 -0.36 20.68 -5.06
N ASP A 324 -0.51 21.36 -3.92
CA ASP A 324 -1.80 21.97 -3.47
C ASP A 324 -3.01 21.00 -3.44
N GLY A 325 -2.77 19.71 -3.48
CA GLY A 325 -3.80 18.69 -3.70
C GLY A 325 -3.19 17.49 -4.40
N TRP A 326 -3.94 16.39 -4.42
CA TRP A 326 -3.55 15.19 -5.17
C TRP A 326 -4.17 15.24 -6.56
N HIS A 327 -3.34 15.07 -7.58
CA HIS A 327 -3.71 15.09 -8.99
C HIS A 327 -3.49 13.72 -9.60
N GLU A 328 -4.46 13.29 -10.41
CA GLU A 328 -4.36 12.05 -11.19
C GLU A 328 -3.18 12.14 -12.17
N ASN A 329 -2.46 11.04 -12.35
CA ASN A 329 -1.46 10.91 -13.40
C ASN A 329 -1.32 9.44 -13.83
N ASP A 330 -1.35 9.16 -15.12
CA ASP A 330 -1.33 7.79 -15.62
C ASP A 330 -0.56 7.65 -16.92
N ASN A 331 0.11 6.52 -17.09
CA ASN A 331 0.72 6.10 -18.35
C ASN A 331 -0.02 4.88 -18.87
N TRP A 332 -0.40 4.91 -20.14
CA TRP A 332 -1.06 3.79 -20.80
C TRP A 332 -0.05 2.86 -21.45
N TRP A 333 -0.53 1.65 -21.74
CA TRP A 333 0.32 0.56 -22.19
C TRP A 333 1.04 0.89 -23.50
N ALA A 334 2.25 0.33 -23.62
CA ALA A 334 3.07 0.39 -24.81
C ALA A 334 3.27 1.81 -25.37
N ASP A 335 3.62 2.75 -24.48
CA ASP A 335 3.82 4.16 -24.83
C ASP A 335 2.58 4.79 -25.53
N GLY A 336 1.39 4.29 -25.17
CA GLY A 336 0.10 4.65 -25.77
C GLY A 336 -0.47 5.99 -25.30
N GLY A 337 0.32 6.80 -24.60
CA GLY A 337 -0.11 8.08 -24.03
C GLY A 337 -0.41 7.98 -22.54
N GLY A 338 -1.31 8.83 -22.07
CA GLY A 338 -1.57 8.99 -20.65
C GLY A 338 -2.47 10.18 -20.33
N ALA A 339 -2.58 10.48 -19.03
CA ALA A 339 -3.35 11.61 -18.54
C ALA A 339 -2.65 12.30 -17.36
N VAL A 340 -2.89 13.60 -17.25
CA VAL A 340 -2.48 14.45 -16.14
C VAL A 340 -3.70 15.25 -15.68
N ASP A 341 -4.07 15.05 -14.43
CA ASP A 341 -5.21 15.69 -13.75
C ASP A 341 -6.55 15.49 -14.47
N LYS A 342 -6.80 14.27 -14.97
CA LYS A 342 -8.07 13.85 -15.60
C LYS A 342 -8.73 12.69 -14.83
N PRO A 343 -9.17 12.89 -13.57
CA PRO A 343 -9.78 11.81 -12.79
C PRO A 343 -11.02 11.17 -13.46
N ASP A 344 -11.72 11.91 -14.32
CA ASP A 344 -12.89 11.42 -15.04
C ASP A 344 -12.56 10.36 -16.11
N THR A 345 -11.29 10.20 -16.49
CA THR A 345 -10.84 9.26 -17.54
C THR A 345 -11.38 7.86 -17.33
N TYR A 346 -11.42 7.35 -16.10
CA TYR A 346 -11.77 5.95 -15.85
C TYR A 346 -13.28 5.71 -15.85
N ALA A 347 -14.02 6.42 -14.99
CA ALA A 347 -15.45 6.20 -14.81
C ALA A 347 -16.26 6.74 -15.99
N TYR A 348 -15.90 7.93 -16.48
CA TYR A 348 -16.69 8.69 -17.44
C TYR A 348 -16.08 8.71 -18.84
N GLY A 349 -14.75 8.67 -18.95
CA GLY A 349 -14.06 8.54 -20.23
C GLY A 349 -14.13 7.10 -20.78
N TRP A 350 -13.71 6.13 -19.99
CA TRP A 350 -13.68 4.71 -20.37
C TRP A 350 -14.96 3.95 -20.01
N GLY A 351 -15.91 4.58 -19.33
CA GLY A 351 -17.16 3.95 -18.91
C GLY A 351 -16.95 2.83 -17.87
N ARG A 352 -15.84 2.83 -17.12
CA ARG A 352 -15.61 1.80 -16.11
C ARG A 352 -16.57 2.01 -14.95
N ASN A 353 -17.28 0.96 -14.60
CA ASN A 353 -17.94 0.92 -13.30
C ASN A 353 -16.81 0.85 -12.26
N LEU A 354 -16.67 1.84 -11.37
CA LEU A 354 -15.70 1.81 -10.26
C LEU A 354 -16.37 1.44 -8.93
N SER A 355 -15.64 0.76 -8.05
CA SER A 355 -16.14 0.36 -6.72
C SER A 355 -15.69 1.32 -5.63
N ALA A 356 -14.57 1.01 -4.99
CA ALA A 356 -13.88 1.84 -4.02
C ALA A 356 -12.40 1.85 -4.38
N LEU A 357 -11.77 3.00 -4.20
CA LEU A 357 -10.39 3.25 -4.58
C LEU A 357 -9.60 3.61 -3.34
N PHE A 358 -8.36 3.16 -3.28
CA PHE A 358 -7.47 3.46 -2.17
C PHE A 358 -6.02 3.63 -2.61
N ALA A 359 -5.26 4.30 -1.75
CA ALA A 359 -3.84 4.52 -1.87
C ALA A 359 -3.10 3.89 -0.68
N TRP A 360 -1.86 3.43 -0.92
CA TRP A 360 -1.02 2.80 0.09
C TRP A 360 -0.08 3.81 0.74
N LYS A 361 0.09 3.68 2.06
CA LYS A 361 1.17 4.31 2.81
C LYS A 361 2.33 3.33 3.02
N GLY A 362 3.47 3.88 3.41
CA GLY A 362 4.70 3.14 3.64
C GLY A 362 4.64 2.10 4.76
N ASP A 363 3.69 2.24 5.67
CA ASP A 363 3.42 1.36 6.83
C ASP A 363 2.43 0.22 6.49
N ASP A 364 2.12 0.01 5.20
CA ASP A 364 1.07 -0.90 4.70
C ASP A 364 -0.37 -0.52 5.08
N SER A 365 -0.59 0.64 5.72
CA SER A 365 -1.93 1.19 5.88
C SER A 365 -2.43 1.79 4.57
N ILE A 366 -3.75 1.88 4.44
CA ILE A 366 -4.40 2.42 3.24
C ILE A 366 -5.30 3.59 3.60
N TYR A 367 -5.55 4.47 2.63
CA TYR A 367 -6.55 5.52 2.74
C TYR A 367 -7.40 5.60 1.48
N GLU A 368 -8.67 5.92 1.66
CA GLU A 368 -9.64 5.98 0.58
C GLU A 368 -9.45 7.23 -0.29
N VAL A 369 -9.63 7.07 -1.60
CA VAL A 369 -9.54 8.15 -2.60
C VAL A 369 -10.73 8.18 -3.56
N THR A 370 -11.77 7.36 -3.33
CA THR A 370 -12.91 7.19 -4.24
C THR A 370 -13.56 8.50 -4.69
N SER A 371 -13.69 9.48 -3.79
CA SER A 371 -14.34 10.77 -4.06
C SER A 371 -13.62 11.65 -5.07
N ARG A 372 -12.35 11.37 -5.39
CA ARG A 372 -11.62 12.07 -6.45
C ARG A 372 -12.04 11.62 -7.85
N TYR A 373 -12.52 10.38 -7.98
CA TYR A 373 -12.76 9.72 -9.27
C TYR A 373 -14.23 9.43 -9.58
N LEU A 374 -15.11 9.62 -8.60
CA LEU A 374 -16.56 9.51 -8.77
C LEU A 374 -17.24 10.80 -8.36
N HIS A 375 -18.17 11.28 -9.20
CA HIS A 375 -19.02 12.41 -8.89
C HIS A 375 -19.97 12.07 -7.73
N GLU A 376 -20.41 13.08 -6.98
CA GLU A 376 -21.20 12.92 -5.76
C GLU A 376 -22.48 12.08 -5.96
N GLY A 377 -23.09 12.15 -7.14
CA GLY A 377 -24.27 11.35 -7.52
C GLY A 377 -23.99 9.84 -7.57
N ASP A 378 -22.76 9.47 -7.96
CA ASP A 378 -22.35 8.09 -8.26
C ASP A 378 -21.66 7.39 -7.08
N MET A 379 -21.55 8.06 -5.94
CA MET A 379 -20.99 7.47 -4.72
C MET A 379 -21.93 7.61 -3.51
N LYS A 380 -21.80 6.68 -2.56
CA LYS A 380 -22.46 6.75 -1.25
C LYS A 380 -21.52 6.34 -0.13
N LYS A 381 -21.56 7.10 0.97
CA LYS A 381 -20.89 6.74 2.21
C LYS A 381 -21.69 5.70 2.99
N VAL A 382 -21.06 4.58 3.32
CA VAL A 382 -21.61 3.50 4.14
C VAL A 382 -20.78 3.41 5.42
N THR A 383 -21.45 3.43 6.57
CA THR A 383 -20.80 3.37 7.89
C THR A 383 -21.18 2.07 8.59
N PHE A 384 -20.20 1.38 9.16
CA PHE A 384 -20.39 0.24 10.02
C PHE A 384 -20.16 0.64 11.47
N VAL A 385 -21.02 0.15 12.36
CA VAL A 385 -20.85 0.23 13.81
C VAL A 385 -20.80 -1.20 14.33
N VAL A 386 -19.61 -1.64 14.74
CA VAL A 386 -19.37 -3.00 15.20
C VAL A 386 -19.38 -3.03 16.72
N LEU A 387 -20.33 -3.78 17.26
CA LEU A 387 -20.56 -3.95 18.68
C LEU A 387 -20.34 -5.41 19.06
N ASP A 388 -20.01 -5.65 20.32
CA ASP A 388 -20.01 -6.97 20.89
C ASP A 388 -21.39 -7.31 21.52
N GLN A 389 -21.52 -8.52 22.07
CA GLN A 389 -22.79 -8.99 22.66
C GLN A 389 -23.29 -8.17 23.87
N ASN A 390 -22.43 -7.35 24.48
CA ASN A 390 -22.78 -6.44 25.57
C ASN A 390 -23.16 -5.04 25.05
N MET A 391 -23.27 -4.86 23.73
CA MET A 391 -23.48 -3.57 23.06
C MET A 391 -22.31 -2.59 23.21
N GLU A 392 -21.12 -3.09 23.54
CA GLU A 392 -19.90 -2.29 23.62
C GLU A 392 -19.20 -2.22 22.27
N PRO A 393 -18.59 -1.06 21.92
CA PRO A 393 -17.80 -0.93 20.70
C PRO A 393 -16.66 -1.93 20.59
N VAL A 394 -16.45 -2.45 19.37
CA VAL A 394 -15.30 -3.30 19.06
C VAL A 394 -14.26 -2.50 18.30
N ASP A 395 -13.15 -2.16 18.98
CA ASP A 395 -11.97 -1.58 18.35
C ASP A 395 -11.21 -2.61 17.50
N GLY A 396 -10.66 -2.17 16.36
CA GLY A 396 -9.80 -2.98 15.50
C GLY A 396 -10.49 -4.13 14.74
N ALA A 397 -11.82 -4.14 14.64
CA ALA A 397 -12.51 -5.08 13.75
C ALA A 397 -12.27 -4.70 12.29
N ARG A 398 -11.86 -5.67 11.46
CA ARG A 398 -11.66 -5.45 10.03
C ARG A 398 -12.98 -5.56 9.29
N VAL A 399 -13.35 -4.54 8.54
CA VAL A 399 -14.43 -4.60 7.55
C VAL A 399 -13.80 -4.60 6.17
N MET A 400 -13.97 -5.69 5.43
CA MET A 400 -13.50 -5.85 4.06
C MET A 400 -14.68 -5.77 3.11
N VAL A 401 -14.53 -4.97 2.06
CA VAL A 401 -15.52 -4.81 0.99
C VAL A 401 -15.09 -5.69 -0.18
N ILE A 402 -16.01 -6.53 -0.65
CA ILE A 402 -15.84 -7.47 -1.76
C ILE A 402 -16.82 -7.12 -2.86
N VAL A 403 -16.32 -7.09 -4.10
CA VAL A 403 -17.12 -6.90 -5.31
C VAL A 403 -16.90 -8.06 -6.26
N LYS A 404 -17.88 -8.27 -7.14
CA LYS A 404 -17.69 -9.12 -8.32
C LYS A 404 -17.00 -8.29 -9.40
N GLY A 405 -15.82 -8.73 -9.84
CA GLY A 405 -15.03 -8.00 -10.83
C GLY A 405 -14.12 -8.92 -11.64
N PRO A 406 -13.38 -8.37 -12.62
CA PRO A 406 -12.50 -9.14 -13.48
C PRO A 406 -11.38 -9.81 -12.66
N PHE A 407 -11.14 -11.08 -12.95
CA PHE A 407 -10.10 -11.90 -12.32
C PHE A 407 -9.31 -12.60 -13.43
N ASP A 408 -8.04 -12.26 -13.55
CA ASP A 408 -7.12 -12.91 -14.48
C ASP A 408 -6.81 -14.35 -14.02
N THR A 409 -7.21 -15.32 -14.83
CA THR A 409 -7.02 -16.75 -14.59
C THR A 409 -5.79 -17.30 -15.30
N THR A 410 -5.10 -16.48 -16.10
CA THR A 410 -3.96 -16.90 -16.93
C THR A 410 -2.80 -17.43 -16.09
N TRP A 411 -2.44 -16.72 -15.01
CA TRP A 411 -1.37 -17.17 -14.12
C TRP A 411 -1.69 -18.54 -13.46
N TYR A 412 -2.91 -18.70 -12.94
CA TYR A 412 -3.35 -19.94 -12.31
C TYR A 412 -3.42 -21.09 -13.32
N LYS A 413 -3.86 -20.81 -14.54
CA LYS A 413 -3.89 -21.75 -15.66
C LYS A 413 -2.47 -22.22 -15.99
N ASN A 414 -1.51 -21.30 -16.13
CA ASN A 414 -0.11 -21.64 -16.41
C ASN A 414 0.51 -22.44 -15.26
N LYS A 415 0.30 -22.03 -14.01
CA LYS A 415 0.78 -22.79 -12.83
C LYS A 415 0.19 -24.19 -12.75
N LEU A 416 -1.10 -24.35 -13.05
CA LEU A 416 -1.74 -25.65 -13.09
C LEU A 416 -1.16 -26.53 -14.19
N LEU A 417 -0.92 -25.97 -15.38
CA LEU A 417 -0.28 -26.67 -16.49
C LEU A 417 1.16 -27.09 -16.15
N GLU A 418 1.95 -26.21 -15.54
CA GLU A 418 3.31 -26.52 -15.05
C GLU A 418 3.29 -27.68 -14.04
N LEU A 419 2.38 -27.63 -13.07
CA LEU A 419 2.24 -28.68 -12.06
C LEU A 419 1.83 -30.01 -12.70
N LEU A 420 0.85 -29.99 -13.61
CA LEU A 420 0.40 -31.17 -14.33
C LEU A 420 1.53 -31.78 -15.17
N GLN A 421 2.31 -30.94 -15.85
CA GLN A 421 3.47 -31.37 -16.61
C GLN A 421 4.51 -32.01 -15.71
N LYS A 422 4.85 -31.40 -14.57
CA LYS A 422 5.80 -31.94 -13.60
C LYS A 422 5.34 -33.30 -13.06
N VAL A 423 4.08 -33.42 -12.65
CA VAL A 423 3.49 -34.69 -12.18
C VAL A 423 3.54 -35.75 -13.28
N TRP A 424 3.27 -35.37 -14.53
CA TRP A 424 3.37 -36.29 -15.66
C TRP A 424 4.80 -36.75 -15.93
N GLU A 425 5.78 -35.85 -15.86
CA GLU A 425 7.20 -36.16 -16.03
C GLU A 425 7.69 -37.13 -14.95
N GLU A 426 7.35 -36.89 -13.69
CA GLU A 426 7.72 -37.71 -12.51
C GLU A 426 6.98 -39.05 -12.42
N LEU A 427 5.92 -39.28 -13.22
CA LEU A 427 5.14 -40.51 -13.18
C LEU A 427 5.96 -41.72 -13.68
N PRO A 428 6.03 -42.85 -12.93
CA PRO A 428 6.71 -44.07 -13.36
C PRO A 428 6.25 -44.59 -14.74
N PRO A 429 7.15 -45.12 -15.59
CA PRO A 429 6.81 -45.62 -16.92
C PRO A 429 5.70 -46.68 -16.92
N LEU A 430 5.64 -47.52 -15.88
CA LEU A 430 4.59 -48.53 -15.66
C LEU A 430 3.18 -47.94 -15.52
N LEU A 431 3.05 -46.68 -15.10
CA LEU A 431 1.77 -45.98 -14.94
C LEU A 431 1.43 -45.10 -16.16
N LYS A 432 2.38 -44.86 -17.07
CA LYS A 432 2.21 -44.11 -18.33
C LYS A 432 1.59 -44.98 -19.43
N GLY A 433 0.43 -45.58 -19.15
CA GLY A 433 -0.36 -46.32 -20.13
C GLY A 433 -1.27 -45.42 -20.98
N ARG A 434 -1.84 -45.98 -22.07
CA ARG A 434 -2.74 -45.26 -23.00
C ARG A 434 -3.90 -44.54 -22.31
N LEU A 435 -4.45 -45.16 -21.25
CA LEU A 435 -5.56 -44.59 -20.48
C LEU A 435 -5.12 -43.32 -19.72
N MET A 436 -3.98 -43.38 -19.03
CA MET A 436 -3.43 -42.24 -18.30
C MET A 436 -2.99 -41.12 -19.24
N GLU A 437 -2.45 -41.45 -20.42
CA GLU A 437 -2.11 -40.46 -21.44
C GLU A 437 -3.36 -39.76 -22.00
N SER A 438 -4.45 -40.51 -22.16
CA SER A 438 -5.74 -39.95 -22.58
C SER A 438 -6.34 -39.03 -21.51
N ILE A 439 -6.25 -39.42 -20.23
CA ILE A 439 -6.67 -38.59 -19.10
C ILE A 439 -5.82 -37.33 -19.02
N TYR A 440 -4.50 -37.42 -19.12
CA TYR A 440 -3.59 -36.28 -19.10
C TYR A 440 -3.88 -35.29 -20.23
N LYS A 441 -4.00 -35.77 -21.48
CA LYS A 441 -4.38 -34.94 -22.64
C LYS A 441 -5.75 -34.30 -22.46
N TRP A 442 -6.71 -35.03 -21.88
CA TRP A 442 -8.04 -34.49 -21.59
C TRP A 442 -7.98 -33.37 -20.53
N ILE A 443 -7.22 -33.55 -19.45
CA ILE A 443 -7.04 -32.52 -18.41
C ILE A 443 -6.35 -31.28 -18.98
N ILE A 444 -5.29 -31.44 -19.79
CA ILE A 444 -4.63 -30.31 -20.46
C ILE A 444 -5.59 -29.59 -21.39
N CYS A 445 -6.35 -30.31 -22.21
CA CYS A 445 -7.35 -29.72 -23.10
C CYS A 445 -8.41 -28.94 -22.31
N MET A 446 -8.86 -29.47 -21.16
CA MET A 446 -9.77 -28.78 -20.26
C MET A 446 -9.17 -27.52 -19.64
N CYS A 447 -7.91 -27.55 -19.22
CA CYS A 447 -7.20 -26.39 -18.69
C CYS A 447 -7.01 -25.32 -19.77
N ASN A 448 -6.66 -25.70 -21.00
CA ASN A 448 -6.52 -24.80 -22.14
C ASN A 448 -7.84 -24.12 -22.53
N LYS A 449 -8.98 -24.80 -22.31
CA LYS A 449 -10.33 -24.26 -22.51
C LYS A 449 -10.81 -23.32 -21.39
N LEU A 450 -10.08 -23.22 -20.28
CA LEU A 450 -10.42 -22.21 -19.26
C LEU A 450 -10.23 -20.81 -19.87
N PRO A 451 -11.20 -19.89 -19.65
CA PRO A 451 -11.05 -18.52 -20.10
C PRO A 451 -9.83 -17.89 -19.41
N ASN A 452 -9.23 -16.90 -20.06
CA ASN A 452 -8.08 -16.17 -19.51
C ASN A 452 -8.52 -15.10 -18.48
N SER A 453 -9.80 -14.76 -18.45
CA SER A 453 -10.39 -13.93 -17.40
C SER A 453 -11.81 -14.40 -17.06
N THR A 454 -12.22 -14.19 -15.81
CA THR A 454 -13.60 -14.44 -15.37
C THR A 454 -14.04 -13.39 -14.37
N GLU A 455 -15.34 -13.25 -14.14
CA GLU A 455 -15.82 -12.42 -13.04
C GLU A 455 -15.83 -13.22 -11.74
N TRP A 456 -15.11 -12.73 -10.73
CA TRP A 456 -15.02 -13.38 -9.42
C TRP A 456 -15.16 -12.38 -8.27
N PHE A 457 -15.46 -12.91 -7.08
CA PHE A 457 -15.47 -12.12 -5.86
C PHE A 457 -14.05 -11.79 -5.43
N LYS A 458 -13.71 -10.51 -5.38
CA LYS A 458 -12.40 -10.05 -4.91
C LYS A 458 -12.52 -8.88 -3.93
N PRO A 459 -11.60 -8.75 -2.97
CA PRO A 459 -11.52 -7.57 -2.13
C PRO A 459 -11.32 -6.32 -3.00
N CYS A 460 -12.05 -5.24 -2.72
CA CYS A 460 -11.81 -3.94 -3.34
C CYS A 460 -11.18 -2.94 -2.37
N ILE A 461 -11.58 -2.93 -1.10
CA ILE A 461 -11.03 -2.08 -0.04
C ILE A 461 -11.29 -2.71 1.33
N TRP A 462 -10.54 -2.33 2.35
CA TRP A 462 -10.82 -2.69 3.74
C TRP A 462 -10.49 -1.54 4.68
N ASN A 463 -11.06 -1.57 5.88
CA ASN A 463 -10.71 -0.63 6.93
C ASN A 463 -10.93 -1.31 8.30
N TYR A 464 -10.43 -0.67 9.35
CA TYR A 464 -10.58 -1.13 10.73
C TYR A 464 -11.50 -0.17 11.48
N THR A 465 -12.27 -0.72 12.41
CA THR A 465 -13.06 0.10 13.33
C THR A 465 -12.18 0.83 14.33
N ASP A 466 -12.57 2.04 14.68
CA ASP A 466 -11.94 2.83 15.73
C ASP A 466 -12.42 2.44 17.14
N MET A 467 -12.00 3.20 18.16
CA MET A 467 -12.41 3.01 19.56
C MET A 467 -13.93 3.11 19.79
N ARG A 468 -14.68 3.70 18.85
CA ARG A 468 -16.15 3.78 18.87
C ARG A 468 -16.78 2.63 18.09
N GLY A 469 -15.99 1.70 17.58
CA GLY A 469 -16.45 0.57 16.78
C GLY A 469 -16.87 1.00 15.39
N GLU A 470 -16.47 2.20 14.94
CA GLU A 470 -16.94 2.76 13.68
C GLU A 470 -15.89 2.66 12.57
N CYS A 471 -16.33 2.29 11.37
CA CYS A 471 -15.55 2.50 10.16
C CYS A 471 -16.47 2.89 9.00
N SER A 472 -15.94 3.56 7.98
CA SER A 472 -16.73 4.01 6.83
C SER A 472 -16.03 3.78 5.50
N PHE A 473 -16.83 3.67 4.45
CA PHE A 473 -16.38 3.52 3.06
C PHE A 473 -17.22 4.40 2.14
N THR A 474 -16.61 4.95 1.09
CA THR A 474 -17.24 5.65 -0.02
C THR A 474 -17.30 4.71 -1.22
N LEU A 475 -18.50 4.26 -1.57
CA LEU A 475 -18.71 3.20 -2.55
C LEU A 475 -19.47 3.70 -3.78
N GLY A 476 -19.06 3.25 -4.96
CA GLY A 476 -19.77 3.48 -6.23
C GLY A 476 -21.16 2.82 -6.24
N VAL A 477 -22.19 3.54 -6.69
CA VAL A 477 -23.61 3.12 -6.55
C VAL A 477 -24.06 2.00 -7.50
N ASN A 478 -23.31 1.78 -8.59
CA ASN A 478 -23.75 0.97 -9.72
C ASN A 478 -23.44 -0.53 -9.58
N ARG A 479 -23.34 -1.05 -8.35
CA ARG A 479 -23.06 -2.48 -8.10
C ARG A 479 -23.49 -2.94 -6.71
N SER A 480 -23.48 -4.25 -6.52
CA SER A 480 -23.64 -4.90 -5.22
C SER A 480 -22.30 -5.16 -4.54
N TYR A 481 -22.36 -5.25 -3.21
CA TYR A 481 -21.21 -5.42 -2.34
C TYR A 481 -21.46 -6.52 -1.31
N LEU A 482 -20.45 -7.35 -1.10
CA LEU A 482 -20.39 -8.27 0.03
C LEU A 482 -19.38 -7.72 1.03
N PHE A 483 -19.76 -7.61 2.29
CA PHE A 483 -18.88 -7.18 3.36
C PHE A 483 -18.52 -8.37 4.22
N VAL A 484 -17.24 -8.49 4.55
CA VAL A 484 -16.71 -9.47 5.51
C VAL A 484 -16.21 -8.71 6.72
N ILE A 485 -16.89 -8.87 7.86
CA ILE A 485 -16.57 -8.20 9.12
C ILE A 485 -15.90 -9.24 10.03
N GLN A 486 -14.68 -8.94 10.47
CA GLN A 486 -13.81 -9.91 11.14
C GLN A 486 -13.22 -9.33 12.42
N ARG A 487 -13.16 -10.15 13.48
CA ARG A 487 -12.52 -9.82 14.75
C ARG A 487 -11.59 -10.96 15.16
N GLY A 488 -10.38 -10.64 15.65
CA GLY A 488 -9.42 -11.62 16.19
C GLY A 488 -8.07 -11.57 15.49
N ILE A 489 -7.42 -12.73 15.32
CA ILE A 489 -6.13 -12.83 14.62
C ILE A 489 -6.41 -12.76 13.12
N LEU A 490 -6.00 -11.66 12.48
CA LEU A 490 -6.38 -11.32 11.10
C LEU A 490 -5.35 -11.71 10.04
N GLU A 491 -4.18 -12.21 10.46
CA GLU A 491 -3.11 -12.71 9.58
C GLU A 491 -3.56 -13.89 8.72
N ASN A 492 -4.55 -14.65 9.21
CA ASN A 492 -5.24 -15.67 8.44
C ASN A 492 -6.75 -15.49 8.65
N PRO A 493 -7.56 -15.29 7.59
CA PRO A 493 -9.02 -15.23 7.70
C PRO A 493 -9.65 -16.44 8.40
N LEU A 494 -8.95 -17.59 8.37
CA LEU A 494 -9.31 -18.84 9.05
C LEU A 494 -9.08 -18.79 10.57
N LEU A 495 -8.22 -17.88 11.06
CA LEU A 495 -7.91 -17.66 12.48
C LEU A 495 -8.65 -16.46 13.09
N ALA A 496 -9.45 -15.75 12.28
CA ALA A 496 -10.34 -14.72 12.80
C ALA A 496 -11.36 -15.37 13.74
N LYS A 497 -11.37 -14.93 15.00
CA LYS A 497 -12.22 -15.49 16.07
C LYS A 497 -13.71 -15.44 15.71
N GLN A 498 -14.12 -14.41 14.97
CA GLN A 498 -15.50 -14.22 14.54
C GLN A 498 -15.55 -13.59 13.14
N ASN A 499 -16.38 -14.16 12.26
CA ASN A 499 -16.66 -13.66 10.92
C ASN A 499 -18.17 -13.38 10.78
N ARG A 500 -18.51 -12.25 10.18
CA ARG A 500 -19.87 -11.87 9.79
C ARG A 500 -19.89 -11.43 8.34
N PHE A 501 -20.97 -11.73 7.65
CA PHE A 501 -21.18 -11.34 6.27
C PHE A 501 -22.40 -10.43 6.19
N TYR A 502 -22.29 -9.36 5.40
CA TYR A 502 -23.41 -8.49 5.08
C TYR A 502 -23.45 -8.27 3.58
N TYR A 503 -24.60 -8.47 2.95
CA TYR A 503 -24.77 -8.24 1.52
C TYR A 503 -25.59 -6.97 1.30
N MET A 504 -25.17 -6.16 0.33
CA MET A 504 -25.83 -4.93 -0.05
C MET A 504 -25.98 -4.89 -1.57
N GLU A 505 -27.21 -4.92 -2.05
CA GLU A 505 -27.49 -4.92 -3.49
C GLU A 505 -27.13 -3.59 -4.16
N LYS A 506 -27.42 -2.45 -3.51
CA LYS A 506 -27.04 -1.11 -3.95
C LYS A 506 -26.63 -0.24 -2.75
N PRO A 507 -25.52 0.50 -2.82
CA PRO A 507 -25.14 1.44 -1.79
C PRO A 507 -26.21 2.49 -1.52
N ARG A 508 -26.43 2.75 -0.23
CA ARG A 508 -27.27 3.83 0.27
C ARG A 508 -26.55 4.47 1.44
N LYS A 509 -26.74 5.77 1.66
CA LYS A 509 -26.25 6.42 2.87
C LYS A 509 -26.92 5.76 4.07
N LYS A 510 -26.18 4.95 4.82
CA LYS A 510 -26.72 4.10 5.87
C LYS A 510 -25.64 3.76 6.90
N THR A 511 -26.03 3.77 8.16
CA THR A 511 -25.28 3.19 9.26
C THR A 511 -25.75 1.75 9.49
N ILE A 512 -24.82 0.80 9.51
CA ILE A 512 -25.07 -0.63 9.61
C ILE A 512 -24.54 -1.13 10.95
N PRO A 513 -25.40 -1.43 11.93
CA PRO A 513 -24.98 -2.06 13.17
C PRO A 513 -24.66 -3.54 12.94
N ILE A 514 -23.52 -4.02 13.44
CA ILE A 514 -23.11 -5.42 13.40
C ILE A 514 -22.79 -5.87 14.82
N ILE A 515 -23.43 -6.95 15.28
CA ILE A 515 -23.21 -7.51 16.62
C ILE A 515 -22.45 -8.85 16.53
N PHE A 516 -21.34 -8.92 17.25
CA PHE A 516 -20.57 -10.15 17.44
C PHE A 516 -21.07 -10.94 18.65
N PHE A 517 -21.69 -12.09 18.38
CA PHE A 517 -22.13 -13.03 19.41
C PHE A 517 -21.01 -14.04 19.71
N THR A 518 -20.65 -14.22 21.00
CA THR A 518 -19.88 -15.40 21.40
C THR A 518 -20.84 -16.54 21.75
N HIS A 519 -20.66 -17.73 21.17
CA HIS A 519 -21.39 -18.91 21.63
C HIS A 519 -20.93 -19.24 23.05
N ARG A 520 -21.80 -19.02 24.05
CA ARG A 520 -21.67 -19.68 25.34
C ARG A 520 -21.92 -21.17 25.11
N GLN A 521 -20.93 -22.03 25.33
CA GLN A 521 -21.26 -23.42 25.67
C GLN A 521 -22.15 -23.36 26.91
N LYS A 522 -23.32 -24.03 26.86
CA LYS A 522 -24.09 -24.33 28.07
C LYS A 522 -23.14 -25.05 29.02
N LEU A 523 -22.77 -24.40 30.13
CA LEU A 523 -22.23 -25.11 31.29
C LEU A 523 -23.21 -26.24 31.59
N LYS A 524 -22.76 -27.49 31.44
CA LYS A 524 -23.52 -28.64 31.93
C LYS A 524 -23.67 -28.44 33.44
N LYS A 525 -24.89 -28.68 33.92
CA LYS A 525 -25.36 -28.42 35.27
C LYS A 525 -24.79 -29.42 36.30
N THR A 526 -23.54 -29.86 36.14
CA THR A 526 -22.95 -30.94 36.95
C THR A 526 -21.70 -30.55 37.74
N ASP A 527 -21.21 -29.31 37.63
CA ASP A 527 -20.10 -28.83 38.48
C ASP A 527 -20.55 -27.65 39.36
N LEU A 528 -21.47 -27.95 40.29
CA LEU A 528 -21.80 -27.12 41.45
C LEU A 528 -21.48 -27.91 42.72
#